data_AF-A0A0M5KU72-F1
#
_entry.id   AF-A0A0M5KU72-F1
#
_cell.length_a   1.000
_cell.length_b   1.000
_cell.length_c   1.000
_cell.angle_alpha   90.00
_cell.angle_beta   90.00
_cell.angle_gamma   90.00
#
_symmetry.space_group_name_H-M   'P 1'
#
loop_
_entity.id
_entity.type
_entity.pdbx_description
1 polymer ?
#
loop_
_entity_poly.entity_id
_entity_poly.type
_entity_poly.pdbx_seq_one_letter_code
_entity_poly.pdbx_strand_id
1 'polypeptide(L)'
;MVIFTTHGNSIKHGYHSTWGHGVPDFYAALSPITSNGNPASMFLYTGNSIQSSKSSSLGASYITPSASFGNAISQGLIGEIGYAYDDLNGGFKYDMSKTVNVVNYRAPTISLTSELSKLDTPLQSRSSSDWKRNFSNVVSTLSKTKKLESSFTLGASSFPVQSFYGSNSDLETNLSDFQAPYLKNGEGGLGINTNYQMGNNRLMLGATTPIMVDNLTGEIVGQRKSLIASLEYGDPSERAVTIMTGITQDKENLLGLTGNDAYSMSGSKSNTTFAAFKAQNKLKNNLTLTGIASLAKTDMTEPSESFINSASNVKSSSVSLIATQKNIMGDDSLQFSVSQPNRVNNGEMSIRLSNLAESDGSISYRNTNINLKPTGRQMVYGLTYRKDLDDGIGFSVKHLLTSNLNHNQDSDLARSSYIGLRYKDLKLGYNINSQDLSKNTELSFNRLF
;
A
#
# COMPACT_ATOMS: atom_id res chain seq x y z
N MET A 1 49.55 6.27 -30.95
CA MET A 1 48.09 6.06 -30.80
C MET A 1 47.75 6.32 -29.34
N VAL A 2 46.84 7.25 -29.06
CA VAL A 2 46.41 7.57 -27.68
C VAL A 2 45.17 6.73 -27.37
N ILE A 3 45.21 5.97 -26.27
CA ILE A 3 44.06 5.24 -25.70
C ILE A 3 43.65 5.91 -24.39
N PHE A 4 42.37 5.96 -24.06
CA PHE A 4 41.92 6.56 -22.80
C PHE A 4 41.86 5.49 -21.70
N THR A 5 42.36 5.82 -20.51
CA THR A 5 42.30 4.99 -19.30
C THR A 5 41.70 5.78 -18.15
N THR A 6 41.24 5.12 -17.09
CA THR A 6 40.56 5.74 -15.95
C THR A 6 41.41 5.63 -14.68
N HIS A 7 41.51 6.69 -13.86
CA HIS A 7 42.24 6.69 -12.57
C HIS A 7 41.51 7.54 -11.54
N GLY A 8 41.05 6.94 -10.43
CA GLY A 8 40.43 7.63 -9.28
C GLY A 8 39.18 8.47 -9.65
N ASN A 9 38.10 8.39 -8.89
CA ASN A 9 36.89 9.18 -9.16
C ASN A 9 36.38 9.10 -10.62
N SER A 10 36.61 7.98 -11.30
CA SER A 10 36.21 7.75 -12.70
C SER A 10 36.76 8.77 -13.73
N ILE A 11 37.86 9.48 -13.45
CA ILE A 11 38.47 10.43 -14.38
C ILE A 11 39.23 9.72 -15.50
N LYS A 12 38.94 10.10 -16.76
CA LYS A 12 39.59 9.56 -17.95
C LYS A 12 40.73 10.44 -18.42
N HIS A 13 41.90 9.86 -18.68
CA HIS A 13 43.04 10.54 -19.29
C HIS A 13 43.65 9.75 -20.44
N GLY A 14 44.37 10.45 -21.31
CA GLY A 14 45.05 9.85 -22.45
C GLY A 14 46.31 9.10 -22.02
N TYR A 15 46.49 7.90 -22.54
CA TYR A 15 47.69 7.08 -22.44
C TYR A 15 48.28 6.85 -23.83
N HIS A 16 49.59 7.03 -23.95
CA HIS A 16 50.33 6.76 -25.17
C HIS A 16 51.42 5.72 -24.91
N SER A 17 51.45 4.65 -25.70
CA SER A 17 52.36 3.50 -25.49
C SER A 17 53.85 3.86 -25.47
N THR A 18 54.25 4.96 -26.13
CA THR A 18 55.64 5.47 -26.13
C THR A 18 55.91 6.56 -25.10
N TRP A 19 54.89 7.35 -24.69
CA TRP A 19 55.07 8.59 -23.92
C TRP A 19 54.38 8.55 -22.54
N GLY A 20 53.73 7.43 -22.18
CA GLY A 20 53.05 7.25 -20.91
C GLY A 20 51.71 7.99 -20.80
N HIS A 21 51.32 8.32 -19.57
CA HIS A 21 50.00 8.82 -19.18
C HIS A 21 49.78 10.34 -19.35
N GLY A 22 50.70 11.08 -20.01
CA GLY A 22 50.68 12.55 -19.94
C GLY A 22 50.81 13.05 -18.49
N VAL A 23 50.44 14.30 -18.22
CA VAL A 23 50.30 14.81 -16.84
C VAL A 23 48.85 14.61 -16.40
N PRO A 24 48.57 13.67 -15.48
CA PRO A 24 47.22 13.50 -14.94
C PRO A 24 46.79 14.77 -14.21
N ASP A 25 45.50 15.12 -14.33
CA ASP A 25 44.91 16.13 -13.45
C ASP A 25 44.74 15.52 -12.06
N PHE A 26 45.82 15.52 -11.30
CA PHE A 26 45.85 14.98 -9.94
C PHE A 26 44.92 15.73 -9.00
N TYR A 27 44.68 17.02 -9.25
CA TYR A 27 43.73 17.78 -8.44
C TYR A 27 42.33 17.24 -8.66
N ALA A 28 41.90 17.04 -9.90
CA ALA A 28 40.61 16.43 -10.19
C ALA A 28 40.54 14.98 -9.69
N ALA A 29 41.61 14.20 -9.87
CA ALA A 29 41.65 12.77 -9.49
C ALA A 29 41.67 12.54 -7.97
N LEU A 30 42.13 13.53 -7.18
CA LEU A 30 42.22 13.48 -5.72
C LEU A 30 41.21 14.40 -5.03
N SER A 31 40.46 15.21 -5.78
CA SER A 31 39.39 16.04 -5.21
C SER A 31 38.26 15.13 -4.74
N PRO A 32 37.86 15.22 -3.47
CA PRO A 32 36.64 14.58 -3.00
C PRO A 32 35.46 14.90 -3.92
N ILE A 33 34.62 13.91 -4.23
CA ILE A 33 33.38 14.21 -4.96
C ILE A 33 32.40 14.90 -4.02
N THR A 34 32.57 16.21 -3.83
CA THR A 34 31.68 17.03 -3.00
C THR A 34 30.49 17.47 -3.83
N SER A 35 29.27 17.10 -3.39
CA SER A 35 27.92 17.66 -3.63
C SER A 35 27.44 18.07 -5.03
N ASN A 36 28.32 18.39 -5.98
CA ASN A 36 28.04 18.80 -7.35
C ASN A 36 28.48 17.73 -8.37
N GLY A 37 29.28 16.74 -7.96
CA GLY A 37 29.50 15.51 -8.70
C GLY A 37 28.43 14.50 -8.32
N ASN A 38 27.87 13.86 -9.35
CA ASN A 38 26.76 12.90 -9.31
C ASN A 38 26.63 12.13 -7.96
N PRO A 39 25.51 12.22 -7.21
CA PRO A 39 25.28 11.42 -5.99
C PRO A 39 25.34 9.89 -6.22
N ALA A 40 25.42 9.45 -7.48
CA ALA A 40 25.77 8.08 -7.86
C ALA A 40 27.22 7.67 -7.54
N SER A 41 28.09 8.60 -7.13
CA SER A 41 29.51 8.35 -6.82
C SER A 41 29.81 8.16 -5.32
N MET A 42 28.76 8.11 -4.48
CA MET A 42 28.87 7.77 -3.08
C MET A 42 28.26 6.40 -2.80
N PHE A 43 28.93 5.64 -1.94
CA PHE A 43 28.62 4.27 -1.63
C PHE A 43 28.33 4.06 -0.15
N LEU A 44 27.35 3.20 0.11
CA LEU A 44 27.03 2.63 1.40
C LEU A 44 27.45 1.17 1.40
N TYR A 45 27.92 0.70 2.54
CA TYR A 45 28.24 -0.70 2.75
C TYR A 45 27.34 -1.20 3.85
N THR A 46 26.82 -2.41 3.72
CA THR A 46 26.03 -3.08 4.76
C THR A 46 26.81 -4.18 5.48
N GLY A 47 27.99 -4.54 4.93
CA GLY A 47 29.01 -5.38 5.55
C GLY A 47 30.06 -4.57 6.34
N ASN A 48 31.10 -5.23 6.81
CA ASN A 48 32.06 -4.67 7.78
C ASN A 48 33.33 -4.06 7.17
N SER A 49 33.40 -3.86 5.85
CA SER A 49 34.60 -3.30 5.21
C SER A 49 34.31 -2.55 3.91
N ILE A 50 34.88 -1.35 3.75
CA ILE A 50 34.76 -0.57 2.51
C ILE A 50 35.53 -1.18 1.33
N GLN A 51 36.46 -2.10 1.60
CA GLN A 51 37.33 -2.70 0.59
C GLN A 51 36.78 -3.99 0.00
N SER A 52 36.03 -4.76 0.78
CA SER A 52 35.57 -6.12 0.42
C SER A 52 34.07 -6.31 0.51
N SER A 53 33.34 -5.47 1.25
CA SER A 53 31.90 -5.61 1.34
C SER A 53 31.22 -5.12 0.06
N LYS A 54 30.07 -5.71 -0.24
CA LYS A 54 29.20 -5.22 -1.30
C LYS A 54 28.78 -3.78 -1.00
N SER A 55 28.91 -2.92 -2.01
CA SER A 55 28.50 -1.53 -1.95
C SER A 55 27.16 -1.31 -2.64
N SER A 56 26.46 -0.29 -2.18
CA SER A 56 25.19 0.20 -2.71
C SER A 56 25.31 1.70 -2.92
N SER A 57 24.80 2.23 -4.03
CA SER A 57 24.83 3.68 -4.25
C SER A 57 23.97 4.41 -3.21
N LEU A 58 24.48 5.49 -2.63
CA LEU A 58 23.73 6.34 -1.71
C LEU A 58 22.46 6.90 -2.38
N GLY A 59 22.57 7.37 -3.63
CA GLY A 59 21.44 7.93 -4.37
C GLY A 59 20.34 6.92 -4.71
N ALA A 60 20.67 5.63 -4.75
CA ALA A 60 19.69 4.56 -4.97
C ALA A 60 19.21 3.92 -3.66
N SER A 61 19.85 4.21 -2.53
CA SER A 61 19.50 3.64 -1.23
C SER A 61 18.46 4.50 -0.51
N TYR A 62 17.23 4.00 -0.44
CA TYR A 62 16.14 4.72 0.21
C TYR A 62 15.11 3.81 0.89
N ILE A 63 14.44 4.33 1.90
CA ILE A 63 13.22 3.76 2.49
C ILE A 63 12.03 4.46 1.86
N THR A 64 11.05 3.70 1.37
CA THR A 64 9.75 4.23 0.97
C THR A 64 8.73 3.81 2.02
N PRO A 65 8.26 4.72 2.89
CA PRO A 65 7.21 4.42 3.85
C PRO A 65 5.93 3.85 3.19
N SER A 66 4.91 3.60 3.98
CA SER A 66 3.54 3.51 3.45
C SER A 66 2.69 4.57 4.12
N ALA A 67 1.49 4.81 3.58
CA ALA A 67 0.54 5.71 4.21
C ALA A 67 0.32 5.37 5.70
N SER A 68 0.46 4.10 6.10
CA SER A 68 0.32 3.65 7.49
C SER A 68 1.32 4.29 8.46
N PHE A 69 2.54 4.55 7.99
CA PHE A 69 3.62 5.14 8.78
C PHE A 69 3.67 6.66 8.70
N GLY A 70 3.02 7.24 7.71
CA GLY A 70 3.04 8.68 7.50
C GLY A 70 4.44 9.27 7.47
N ASN A 71 4.67 10.31 8.29
CA ASN A 71 5.98 10.93 8.47
C ASN A 71 6.82 10.32 9.60
N ALA A 72 6.44 9.17 10.17
CA ALA A 72 7.15 8.61 11.33
C ALA A 72 8.61 8.25 11.02
N ILE A 73 8.88 7.63 9.86
CA ILE A 73 10.24 7.22 9.48
C ILE A 73 11.15 8.43 9.29
N SER A 74 10.68 9.46 8.56
CA SER A 74 11.46 10.67 8.35
C SER A 74 11.70 11.41 9.66
N GLN A 75 10.68 11.56 10.51
CA GLN A 75 10.82 12.20 11.83
C GLN A 75 11.78 11.43 12.76
N GLY A 76 11.70 10.11 12.76
CA GLY A 76 12.55 9.26 13.59
C GLY A 76 14.03 9.30 13.19
N LEU A 77 14.35 9.66 11.95
CA LEU A 77 15.71 9.77 11.44
C LEU A 77 16.27 11.21 11.47
N ILE A 78 15.49 12.21 11.90
CA ILE A 78 15.99 13.58 12.01
C ILE A 78 17.15 13.63 13.00
N GLY A 79 18.29 14.14 12.54
CA GLY A 79 19.50 14.27 13.36
C GLY A 79 20.35 13.00 13.42
N GLU A 80 19.90 11.90 12.80
CA GLU A 80 20.71 10.68 12.67
C GLU A 80 21.68 10.82 11.50
N ILE A 81 22.95 10.56 11.78
CA ILE A 81 24.05 10.73 10.82
C ILE A 81 24.63 9.36 10.48
N GLY A 82 24.73 9.09 9.17
CA GLY A 82 25.47 7.97 8.61
C GLY A 82 26.71 8.44 7.85
N TYR A 83 27.56 7.49 7.47
CA TYR A 83 28.73 7.74 6.63
C TYR A 83 28.62 6.99 5.30
N ALA A 84 28.91 7.71 4.22
CA ALA A 84 29.00 7.20 2.86
C ALA A 84 30.39 7.51 2.29
N TYR A 85 30.85 6.72 1.31
CA TYR A 85 32.23 6.75 0.86
C TYR A 85 32.32 7.05 -0.63
N ASP A 86 33.30 7.83 -1.05
CA ASP A 86 33.59 8.06 -2.47
C ASP A 86 34.48 6.95 -3.07
N ASP A 87 34.81 7.06 -4.36
CA ASP A 87 35.68 6.12 -5.08
C ASP A 87 37.11 6.05 -4.50
N LEU A 88 37.52 7.04 -3.69
CA LEU A 88 38.81 7.10 -3.00
C LEU A 88 38.73 6.61 -1.55
N ASN A 89 37.58 6.05 -1.14
CA ASN A 89 37.29 5.61 0.23
C ASN A 89 37.28 6.74 1.26
N GLY A 90 37.14 8.00 0.82
CA GLY A 90 36.91 9.15 1.69
C GLY A 90 35.51 9.08 2.29
N GLY A 91 35.40 9.12 3.62
CA GLY A 91 34.12 9.05 4.32
C GLY A 91 33.47 10.42 4.53
N PHE A 92 32.21 10.55 4.14
CA PHE A 92 31.41 11.77 4.27
C PHE A 92 30.16 11.51 5.10
N LYS A 93 29.88 12.44 6.01
CA LYS A 93 28.63 12.44 6.77
C LYS A 93 27.46 12.75 5.83
N TYR A 94 26.37 12.00 5.99
CA TYR A 94 25.09 12.34 5.39
C TYR A 94 23.97 12.23 6.42
N ASP A 95 22.93 13.02 6.20
CA ASP A 95 21.72 13.03 7.01
C ASP A 95 20.81 11.88 6.57
N MET A 96 20.53 10.94 7.48
CA MET A 96 19.74 9.76 7.17
C MET A 96 18.27 10.07 6.94
N SER A 97 17.75 11.22 7.38
CA SER A 97 16.37 11.59 7.02
C SER A 97 16.21 11.83 5.51
N LYS A 98 17.31 12.10 4.78
CA LYS A 98 17.30 12.33 3.33
C LYS A 98 17.19 11.04 2.51
N THR A 99 17.42 9.87 3.11
CA THR A 99 17.22 8.57 2.44
C THR A 99 15.78 8.09 2.57
N VAL A 100 14.91 8.84 3.26
CA VAL A 100 13.47 8.57 3.25
C VAL A 100 12.88 9.19 2.00
N ASN A 101 12.47 8.34 1.06
CA ASN A 101 11.68 8.77 -0.08
C ASN A 101 10.27 9.08 0.44
N VAL A 102 10.06 10.34 0.84
CA VAL A 102 8.74 10.87 1.17
C VAL A 102 7.99 11.03 -0.15
N VAL A 103 7.55 9.91 -0.70
CA VAL A 103 6.57 9.93 -1.78
C VAL A 103 5.37 10.67 -1.21
N ASN A 104 4.93 11.72 -1.90
CA ASN A 104 3.61 12.30 -1.67
C ASN A 104 2.60 11.19 -2.01
N TYR A 105 2.28 10.28 -1.07
CA TYR A 105 1.26 9.27 -1.34
C TYR A 105 0.03 10.03 -1.77
N ARG A 106 -0.51 9.60 -2.90
CA ARG A 106 -1.59 10.33 -3.54
C ARG A 106 -2.76 10.36 -2.58
N ALA A 107 -3.32 11.55 -2.40
CA ALA A 107 -4.58 11.70 -1.69
C ALA A 107 -5.60 10.74 -2.32
N PRO A 108 -6.56 10.22 -1.54
CA PRO A 108 -7.65 9.43 -2.11
C PRO A 108 -8.30 10.20 -3.28
N THR A 109 -8.22 9.64 -4.48
CA THR A 109 -8.75 10.24 -5.70
C THR A 109 -10.02 9.53 -6.13
N ILE A 110 -10.89 10.26 -6.84
CA ILE A 110 -12.09 9.70 -7.44
C ILE A 110 -11.76 9.21 -8.85
N SER A 111 -11.94 7.90 -9.09
CA SER A 111 -11.79 7.31 -10.43
C SER A 111 -13.01 7.65 -11.30
N LEU A 112 -12.78 8.41 -12.37
CA LEU A 112 -13.81 8.79 -13.34
C LEU A 112 -14.52 7.57 -13.93
N THR A 113 -13.75 6.63 -14.48
CA THR A 113 -14.27 5.42 -15.11
C THR A 113 -15.10 4.59 -14.12
N SER A 114 -14.62 4.45 -12.88
CA SER A 114 -15.37 3.75 -11.84
C SER A 114 -16.68 4.45 -11.48
N GLU A 115 -16.69 5.77 -11.29
CA GLU A 115 -17.93 6.49 -10.96
C GLU A 115 -18.91 6.58 -12.15
N LEU A 116 -18.40 6.70 -13.38
CA LEU A 116 -19.22 6.70 -14.59
C LEU A 116 -19.84 5.32 -14.87
N SER A 117 -19.11 4.22 -14.63
CA SER A 117 -19.68 2.87 -14.76
C SER A 117 -20.83 2.61 -13.80
N LYS A 118 -20.87 3.26 -12.62
CA LYS A 118 -22.01 3.13 -11.70
C LYS A 118 -23.30 3.67 -12.30
N LEU A 119 -23.22 4.67 -13.18
CA LEU A 119 -24.37 5.23 -13.90
C LEU A 119 -24.97 4.27 -14.93
N ASP A 120 -24.31 3.17 -15.32
CA ASP A 120 -24.87 2.22 -16.30
C ASP A 120 -26.09 1.44 -15.76
N THR A 121 -26.20 1.34 -14.45
CA THR A 121 -27.23 0.54 -13.76
C THR A 121 -28.18 1.45 -12.99
N PRO A 122 -29.51 1.40 -13.21
CA PRO A 122 -30.47 2.21 -12.47
C PRO A 122 -30.39 2.03 -10.95
N LEU A 123 -30.70 3.07 -10.18
CA LEU A 123 -30.68 3.02 -8.70
C LEU A 123 -31.63 1.97 -8.14
N GLN A 124 -32.80 1.76 -8.76
CA GLN A 124 -33.77 0.75 -8.36
C GLN A 124 -33.21 -0.68 -8.44
N SER A 125 -32.31 -0.97 -9.38
CA SER A 125 -31.65 -2.28 -9.48
C SER A 125 -30.54 -2.49 -8.44
N ARG A 126 -30.11 -1.43 -7.74
CA ARG A 126 -29.04 -1.43 -6.72
C ARG A 126 -29.57 -1.39 -5.27
N SER A 127 -30.87 -1.53 -5.04
CA SER A 127 -31.43 -1.64 -3.67
C SER A 127 -31.18 -3.01 -3.02
N SER A 128 -30.56 -3.93 -3.76
CA SER A 128 -30.17 -5.27 -3.32
C SER A 128 -28.90 -5.23 -2.46
N SER A 129 -28.92 -5.99 -1.38
CA SER A 129 -27.72 -6.43 -0.68
C SER A 129 -27.09 -7.58 -1.45
N ASP A 130 -25.77 -7.68 -1.45
CA ASP A 130 -25.06 -8.88 -1.87
C ASP A 130 -24.55 -9.62 -0.64
N TRP A 131 -25.00 -10.86 -0.50
CA TRP A 131 -24.38 -11.80 0.43
C TRP A 131 -23.43 -12.66 -0.38
N LYS A 132 -22.12 -12.36 -0.34
CA LYS A 132 -21.15 -12.95 -1.28
C LYS A 132 -21.12 -14.46 -1.17
N ARG A 133 -21.71 -15.15 -2.15
CA ARG A 133 -21.68 -16.62 -2.30
C ARG A 133 -20.74 -17.08 -3.41
N ASN A 134 -20.45 -16.21 -4.36
CA ASN A 134 -19.55 -16.48 -5.47
C ASN A 134 -18.17 -15.93 -5.14
N PHE A 135 -17.23 -16.83 -4.89
CA PHE A 135 -15.85 -16.50 -4.59
C PHE A 135 -15.02 -16.42 -5.87
N SER A 136 -14.10 -15.46 -5.90
CA SER A 136 -13.24 -15.19 -7.04
C SER A 136 -12.11 -16.23 -7.12
N ASN A 137 -11.72 -16.55 -8.35
CA ASN A 137 -10.62 -17.45 -8.71
C ASN A 137 -10.68 -18.83 -8.04
N VAL A 138 -11.87 -19.40 -7.89
CA VAL A 138 -12.05 -20.80 -7.49
C VAL A 138 -11.62 -21.70 -8.65
N VAL A 139 -10.54 -22.46 -8.45
CA VAL A 139 -9.98 -23.36 -9.48
C VAL A 139 -10.47 -24.80 -9.32
N SER A 140 -10.88 -25.19 -8.12
CA SER A 140 -11.46 -26.51 -7.86
C SER A 140 -12.36 -26.47 -6.63
N THR A 141 -13.46 -27.20 -6.66
CA THR A 141 -14.37 -27.38 -5.52
C THR A 141 -14.26 -28.82 -5.04
N LEU A 142 -13.73 -29.02 -3.83
CA LEU A 142 -13.50 -30.35 -3.25
C LEU A 142 -14.77 -30.97 -2.70
N SER A 143 -15.60 -30.14 -2.09
CA SER A 143 -16.89 -30.57 -1.53
C SER A 143 -17.85 -29.39 -1.57
N LYS A 144 -19.08 -29.63 -2.02
CA LYS A 144 -20.15 -28.64 -1.98
C LYS A 144 -21.47 -29.32 -1.63
N THR A 145 -21.97 -29.00 -0.45
CA THR A 145 -23.30 -29.38 0.04
C THR A 145 -24.08 -28.12 0.36
N LYS A 146 -25.34 -28.25 0.80
CA LYS A 146 -26.13 -27.09 1.26
C LYS A 146 -25.49 -26.34 2.44
N LYS A 147 -24.66 -27.01 3.24
CA LYS A 147 -24.08 -26.44 4.48
C LYS A 147 -22.57 -26.25 4.43
N LEU A 148 -21.86 -26.91 3.52
CA LEU A 148 -20.40 -26.92 3.49
C LEU A 148 -19.92 -26.73 2.07
N GLU A 149 -19.01 -25.79 1.87
CA GLU A 149 -18.24 -25.61 0.64
C GLU A 149 -16.76 -25.58 0.99
N SER A 150 -15.98 -26.47 0.37
CA SER A 150 -14.52 -26.48 0.46
C SER A 150 -13.93 -26.37 -0.93
N SER A 151 -13.07 -25.39 -1.14
CA SER A 151 -12.58 -25.04 -2.48
C SER A 151 -11.12 -24.56 -2.46
N PHE A 152 -10.43 -24.83 -3.56
CA PHE A 152 -9.14 -24.25 -3.87
C PHE A 152 -9.29 -22.96 -4.69
N THR A 153 -8.47 -21.97 -4.36
CA THR A 153 -8.36 -20.71 -5.10
C THR A 153 -6.94 -20.47 -5.59
N LEU A 154 -6.77 -19.73 -6.68
CA LEU A 154 -5.45 -19.30 -7.17
C LEU A 154 -5.41 -17.79 -7.38
N GLY A 155 -4.43 -17.10 -6.78
CA GLY A 155 -4.23 -15.66 -6.95
C GLY A 155 -5.36 -14.80 -6.36
N ALA A 156 -6.14 -15.35 -5.43
CA ALA A 156 -7.18 -14.62 -4.70
C ALA A 156 -6.93 -14.69 -3.19
N SER A 157 -7.47 -13.71 -2.47
CA SER A 157 -7.48 -13.74 -1.01
C SER A 157 -8.36 -14.87 -0.48
N SER A 158 -8.17 -15.25 0.78
CA SER A 158 -8.99 -16.29 1.41
C SER A 158 -10.47 -15.91 1.41
N PHE A 159 -11.33 -16.91 1.45
CA PHE A 159 -12.79 -16.76 1.52
C PHE A 159 -13.23 -15.76 2.60
N PRO A 160 -12.72 -15.81 3.85
CA PRO A 160 -13.01 -14.81 4.87
C PRO A 160 -12.82 -13.37 4.39
N VAL A 161 -11.67 -13.05 3.79
CA VAL A 161 -11.34 -11.70 3.31
C VAL A 161 -12.26 -11.28 2.17
N GLN A 162 -12.47 -12.18 1.21
CA GLN A 162 -13.38 -11.95 0.10
C GLN A 162 -14.80 -11.65 0.57
N SER A 163 -15.34 -12.42 1.53
CA SER A 163 -16.68 -12.18 2.08
C SER A 163 -16.74 -10.90 2.92
N PHE A 164 -15.71 -10.60 3.70
CA PHE A 164 -15.70 -9.42 4.57
C PHE A 164 -15.81 -8.11 3.80
N TYR A 165 -15.15 -7.99 2.65
CA TYR A 165 -15.29 -6.79 1.80
C TYR A 165 -16.30 -6.94 0.65
N GLY A 166 -16.78 -8.15 0.37
CA GLY A 166 -17.72 -8.38 -0.72
C GLY A 166 -19.18 -8.53 -0.29
N SER A 167 -19.45 -9.04 0.91
CA SER A 167 -20.81 -9.09 1.45
C SER A 167 -21.20 -7.69 1.92
N ASN A 168 -22.23 -7.10 1.31
CA ASN A 168 -22.54 -5.68 1.45
C ASN A 168 -24.05 -5.42 1.40
N SER A 169 -24.52 -4.56 2.30
CA SER A 169 -25.93 -4.13 2.39
C SER A 169 -26.29 -3.06 1.35
N ASP A 170 -25.29 -2.39 0.77
CA ASP A 170 -25.46 -1.34 -0.22
C ASP A 170 -24.40 -1.41 -1.32
N LEU A 171 -24.81 -1.91 -2.49
CA LEU A 171 -23.96 -2.12 -3.67
C LEU A 171 -23.38 -0.84 -4.32
N GLU A 172 -23.81 0.35 -3.89
CA GLU A 172 -23.17 1.61 -4.30
C GLU A 172 -21.85 1.87 -3.58
N THR A 173 -21.68 1.27 -2.40
CA THR A 173 -20.45 1.34 -1.63
C THR A 173 -19.51 0.23 -2.06
N ASN A 174 -18.27 0.57 -2.41
CA ASN A 174 -17.22 -0.44 -2.55
C ASN A 174 -16.48 -0.59 -1.22
N LEU A 175 -16.76 -1.66 -0.45
CA LEU A 175 -16.10 -1.82 0.85
C LEU A 175 -14.60 -2.13 0.72
N SER A 176 -14.11 -2.54 -0.45
CA SER A 176 -12.68 -2.75 -0.68
C SER A 176 -11.84 -1.48 -0.60
N ASP A 177 -12.47 -0.30 -0.73
CA ASP A 177 -11.81 1.01 -0.56
C ASP A 177 -11.33 1.23 0.90
N PHE A 178 -11.82 0.43 1.86
CA PHE A 178 -11.50 0.55 3.30
C PHE A 178 -10.58 -0.58 3.80
N GLN A 179 -9.89 -1.27 2.90
CA GLN A 179 -9.01 -2.38 3.25
C GLN A 179 -7.79 -1.94 4.06
N ALA A 180 -7.50 -2.71 5.11
CA ALA A 180 -6.20 -2.65 5.77
C ALA A 180 -5.12 -3.31 4.90
N PRO A 181 -3.84 -2.88 4.96
CA PRO A 181 -2.76 -3.43 4.15
C PRO A 181 -2.61 -4.95 4.25
N TYR A 182 -2.78 -5.50 5.46
CA TYR A 182 -2.71 -6.93 5.74
C TYR A 182 -3.97 -7.72 5.35
N LEU A 183 -4.97 -7.07 4.76
CA LEU A 183 -6.24 -7.65 4.31
C LEU A 183 -6.57 -7.30 2.84
N LYS A 184 -5.60 -6.80 2.07
CA LYS A 184 -5.83 -6.45 0.68
C LYS A 184 -6.31 -7.64 -0.16
N ASN A 185 -7.26 -7.38 -1.04
CA ASN A 185 -7.74 -8.36 -1.99
C ASN A 185 -6.67 -8.71 -3.02
N GLY A 186 -6.52 -9.99 -3.36
CA GLY A 186 -5.64 -10.46 -4.44
C GLY A 186 -4.18 -10.69 -4.02
N GLU A 187 -3.82 -10.54 -2.74
CA GLU A 187 -2.44 -10.76 -2.28
C GLU A 187 -2.12 -12.23 -1.94
N GLY A 188 -3.10 -13.14 -2.07
CA GLY A 188 -2.93 -14.58 -1.85
C GLY A 188 -2.31 -15.32 -3.04
N GLY A 189 -1.91 -16.57 -2.84
CA GLY A 189 -1.44 -17.47 -3.89
C GLY A 189 -2.39 -18.66 -4.07
N LEU A 190 -1.90 -19.88 -3.86
CA LEU A 190 -2.76 -21.05 -3.69
C LEU A 190 -3.49 -20.93 -2.35
N GLY A 191 -4.81 -21.01 -2.38
CA GLY A 191 -5.66 -20.94 -1.20
C GLY A 191 -6.49 -22.20 -1.01
N ILE A 192 -6.58 -22.70 0.21
CA ILE A 192 -7.58 -23.68 0.63
C ILE A 192 -8.59 -22.98 1.51
N ASN A 193 -9.87 -23.15 1.19
CA ASN A 193 -10.93 -22.43 1.85
C ASN A 193 -12.09 -23.35 2.19
N THR A 194 -12.74 -23.05 3.31
CA THR A 194 -13.95 -23.72 3.78
C THR A 194 -14.96 -22.68 4.22
N ASN A 195 -16.21 -22.86 3.79
CA ASN A 195 -17.36 -22.07 4.19
C ASN A 195 -18.43 -23.02 4.74
N TYR A 196 -18.79 -22.85 6.01
CA TYR A 196 -19.80 -23.62 6.70
C TYR A 196 -21.02 -22.75 7.05
N GLN A 197 -22.15 -23.04 6.42
CA GLN A 197 -23.42 -22.34 6.58
C GLN A 197 -24.26 -22.98 7.69
N MET A 198 -24.66 -22.17 8.66
CA MET A 198 -25.48 -22.53 9.82
C MET A 198 -26.68 -21.59 9.91
N GLY A 199 -27.79 -21.91 9.22
CA GLY A 199 -28.92 -20.99 9.11
C GLY A 199 -28.48 -19.68 8.46
N ASN A 200 -28.68 -18.55 9.14
CA ASN A 200 -28.25 -17.23 8.67
C ASN A 200 -26.80 -16.88 9.06
N ASN A 201 -26.01 -17.85 9.51
CA ASN A 201 -24.63 -17.62 9.95
C ASN A 201 -23.65 -18.38 9.06
N ARG A 202 -22.44 -17.84 8.88
CA ARG A 202 -21.33 -18.50 8.17
C ARG A 202 -20.07 -18.49 9.00
N LEU A 203 -19.52 -19.68 9.22
CA LEU A 203 -18.14 -19.83 9.68
C LEU A 203 -17.29 -20.09 8.45
N MET A 204 -16.26 -19.27 8.24
CA MET A 204 -15.36 -19.40 7.11
C MET A 204 -13.93 -19.50 7.61
N LEU A 205 -13.19 -20.43 7.02
CA LEU A 205 -11.77 -20.64 7.26
C LEU A 205 -11.07 -20.56 5.91
N GLY A 206 -9.88 -19.96 5.89
CA GLY A 206 -9.06 -20.01 4.70
C GLY A 206 -7.59 -19.82 5.00
N ALA A 207 -6.77 -20.57 4.28
CA ALA A 207 -5.32 -20.45 4.33
C ALA A 207 -4.80 -20.20 2.92
N THR A 208 -3.82 -19.30 2.78
CA THR A 208 -3.18 -19.00 1.50
C THR A 208 -1.67 -19.12 1.63
N THR A 209 -1.01 -19.53 0.54
CA THR A 209 0.45 -19.46 0.40
C THR A 209 0.82 -19.02 -1.01
N PRO A 210 1.83 -18.15 -1.19
CA PRO A 210 2.41 -17.91 -2.50
C PRO A 210 2.91 -19.22 -3.12
N ILE A 211 2.75 -19.36 -4.43
CA ILE A 211 3.26 -20.51 -5.19
C ILE A 211 4.00 -20.04 -6.45
N MET A 212 5.05 -20.76 -6.82
CA MET A 212 5.71 -20.59 -8.12
C MET A 212 4.89 -21.35 -9.16
N VAL A 213 4.49 -20.66 -10.23
CA VAL A 213 3.67 -21.25 -11.30
C VAL A 213 4.47 -21.56 -12.56
N ASP A 214 5.61 -20.89 -12.73
CA ASP A 214 6.54 -21.13 -13.82
C ASP A 214 7.99 -21.12 -13.30
N ASN A 215 8.65 -22.27 -13.43
CA ASN A 215 10.03 -22.46 -12.97
C ASN A 215 11.07 -21.86 -13.92
N LEU A 216 10.70 -21.56 -15.17
CA LEU A 216 11.58 -20.97 -16.18
C LEU A 216 11.64 -19.45 -16.05
N THR A 217 10.48 -18.82 -15.82
CA THR A 217 10.39 -17.36 -15.60
C THR A 217 10.51 -16.96 -14.13
N GLY A 218 10.35 -17.90 -13.20
CA GLY A 218 10.34 -17.63 -11.77
C GLY A 218 9.06 -16.90 -11.31
N GLU A 219 7.99 -16.96 -12.10
CA GLU A 219 6.73 -16.27 -11.78
C GLU A 219 6.10 -16.83 -10.49
N ILE A 220 5.87 -15.95 -9.52
CA ILE A 220 5.23 -16.26 -8.25
C ILE A 220 3.84 -15.64 -8.22
N VAL A 221 2.82 -16.48 -8.00
CA VAL A 221 1.45 -16.02 -7.75
C VAL A 221 1.26 -15.85 -6.25
N GLY A 222 0.90 -14.63 -5.87
CA GLY A 222 0.64 -14.23 -4.49
C GLY A 222 1.86 -13.70 -3.75
N GLN A 223 1.60 -12.88 -2.74
CA GLN A 223 2.63 -12.17 -1.97
C GLN A 223 2.56 -12.50 -0.47
N ARG A 224 1.44 -13.07 -0.01
CA ARG A 224 1.13 -13.27 1.41
C ARG A 224 0.77 -14.71 1.75
N LYS A 225 1.37 -15.21 2.83
CA LYS A 225 0.83 -16.37 3.55
C LYS A 225 -0.24 -15.92 4.53
N SER A 226 -1.33 -16.66 4.65
CA SER A 226 -2.39 -16.33 5.60
C SER A 226 -3.06 -17.56 6.19
N LEU A 227 -3.56 -17.42 7.42
CA LEU A 227 -4.53 -18.31 8.05
C LEU A 227 -5.58 -17.44 8.74
N ILE A 228 -6.80 -17.47 8.23
CA ILE A 228 -7.85 -16.52 8.60
C ILE A 228 -9.13 -17.28 8.89
N ALA A 229 -9.83 -16.86 9.95
CA ALA A 229 -11.16 -17.32 10.31
C ALA A 229 -12.11 -16.13 10.37
N SER A 230 -13.35 -16.30 9.92
CA SER A 230 -14.41 -15.32 10.12
C SER A 230 -15.72 -15.98 10.50
N LEU A 231 -16.47 -15.31 11.38
CA LEU A 231 -17.85 -15.61 11.70
C LEU A 231 -18.71 -14.44 11.22
N GLU A 232 -19.61 -14.72 10.29
CA GLU A 232 -20.63 -13.79 9.83
C GLU A 232 -21.98 -14.24 10.41
N TYR A 233 -22.65 -13.35 11.12
CA TYR A 233 -23.93 -13.57 11.77
C TYR A 233 -24.99 -12.67 11.17
N GLY A 234 -26.11 -13.24 10.73
CA GLY A 234 -27.22 -12.51 10.13
C GLY A 234 -27.12 -12.38 8.61
N ASP A 235 -27.98 -11.53 8.04
CA ASP A 235 -28.11 -11.33 6.60
C ASP A 235 -27.78 -9.87 6.25
N PRO A 236 -26.80 -9.60 5.36
CA PRO A 236 -26.54 -8.26 4.85
C PRO A 236 -27.78 -7.54 4.29
N SER A 237 -28.85 -8.24 3.90
CA SER A 237 -30.10 -7.63 3.47
C SER A 237 -30.86 -6.89 4.58
N GLU A 238 -30.64 -7.28 5.84
CA GLU A 238 -31.28 -6.72 7.02
C GLU A 238 -30.24 -6.23 8.03
N ARG A 239 -29.54 -7.16 8.67
CA ARG A 239 -28.54 -6.92 9.71
C ARG A 239 -27.51 -8.03 9.66
N ALA A 240 -26.25 -7.62 9.57
CA ALA A 240 -25.12 -8.55 9.62
C ALA A 240 -24.02 -8.03 10.52
N VAL A 241 -23.40 -8.93 11.26
CA VAL A 241 -22.18 -8.69 12.03
C VAL A 241 -21.14 -9.71 11.59
N THR A 242 -19.95 -9.25 11.23
CA THR A 242 -18.82 -10.10 10.88
C THR A 242 -17.65 -9.83 11.81
N ILE A 243 -17.13 -10.89 12.43
CA ILE A 243 -15.88 -10.87 13.15
C ILE A 243 -14.88 -11.70 12.36
N MET A 244 -13.67 -11.18 12.19
CA MET A 244 -12.57 -11.88 11.54
C MET A 244 -11.32 -11.79 12.38
N THR A 245 -10.55 -12.86 12.42
CA THR A 245 -9.24 -12.88 13.06
C THR A 245 -8.31 -13.72 12.20
N GLY A 246 -7.02 -13.44 12.29
CA GLY A 246 -6.05 -14.25 11.56
C GLY A 246 -4.63 -13.81 11.76
N ILE A 247 -3.76 -14.56 11.09
CA ILE A 247 -2.34 -14.28 10.96
C ILE A 247 -1.99 -14.16 9.49
N THR A 248 -1.14 -13.19 9.17
CA THR A 248 -0.55 -13.05 7.83
C THR A 248 0.96 -12.93 7.93
N GLN A 249 1.66 -13.39 6.91
CA GLN A 249 3.09 -13.19 6.76
C GLN A 249 3.37 -12.63 5.37
N ASP A 250 3.89 -11.41 5.35
CA ASP A 250 4.34 -10.73 4.16
C ASP A 250 5.86 -10.87 4.02
N LYS A 251 6.33 -11.01 2.78
CA LYS A 251 7.75 -11.04 2.45
C LYS A 251 8.21 -9.64 2.02
N GLU A 252 9.40 -9.26 2.48
CA GLU A 252 10.14 -8.11 1.96
C GLU A 252 9.42 -6.76 2.03
N ASN A 253 8.48 -6.62 2.97
CA ASN A 253 7.83 -5.36 3.26
C ASN A 253 7.27 -5.36 4.68
N LEU A 254 6.97 -4.17 5.22
CA LEU A 254 6.29 -3.99 6.50
C LEU A 254 5.06 -3.11 6.30
N LEU A 255 3.85 -3.67 6.31
CA LEU A 255 2.61 -2.90 6.09
C LEU A 255 2.68 -2.02 4.82
N GLY A 256 3.32 -2.52 3.77
CA GLY A 256 3.56 -1.81 2.51
C GLY A 256 4.75 -0.85 2.49
N LEU A 257 5.46 -0.66 3.60
CA LEU A 257 6.78 0.00 3.60
C LEU A 257 7.76 -0.91 2.87
N THR A 258 8.52 -0.33 1.96
CA THR A 258 9.58 -1.00 1.18
C THR A 258 10.88 -0.24 1.31
N GLY A 259 11.98 -0.86 0.89
CA GLY A 259 13.27 -0.18 0.80
C GLY A 259 14.08 -0.70 -0.36
N ASN A 260 15.06 0.09 -0.79
CA ASN A 260 15.93 -0.19 -1.92
C ASN A 260 17.40 -0.19 -1.50
N ASP A 261 18.20 -1.01 -2.17
CA ASP A 261 19.65 -1.14 -1.97
C ASP A 261 20.06 -1.29 -0.49
N ALA A 262 20.79 -0.33 0.11
CA ALA A 262 21.25 -0.44 1.49
C ALA A 262 20.10 -0.49 2.52
N TYR A 263 18.88 -0.14 2.12
CA TYR A 263 17.67 -0.27 2.93
C TYR A 263 16.75 -1.40 2.43
N SER A 264 17.26 -2.30 1.60
CA SER A 264 16.50 -3.43 1.07
C SER A 264 15.85 -4.21 2.21
N MET A 265 14.63 -4.70 1.95
CA MET A 265 13.90 -5.55 2.86
C MET A 265 13.98 -7.02 2.45
N SER A 266 14.84 -7.37 1.48
CA SER A 266 15.03 -8.73 1.00
C SER A 266 15.29 -9.72 2.13
N GLY A 267 14.65 -10.89 2.05
CA GLY A 267 14.74 -11.93 3.09
C GLY A 267 13.94 -11.66 4.37
N SER A 268 13.40 -10.46 4.58
CA SER A 268 12.59 -10.14 5.76
C SER A 268 11.19 -10.77 5.69
N LYS A 269 10.61 -11.04 6.87
CA LYS A 269 9.25 -11.54 7.05
C LYS A 269 8.51 -10.68 8.07
N SER A 270 7.39 -10.12 7.66
CA SER A 270 6.49 -9.35 8.52
C SER A 270 5.30 -10.21 8.92
N ASN A 271 5.25 -10.60 10.19
CA ASN A 271 4.16 -11.40 10.75
C ASN A 271 3.14 -10.46 11.38
N THR A 272 1.91 -10.48 10.89
CA THR A 272 0.80 -9.67 11.41
C THR A 272 -0.24 -10.56 12.04
N THR A 273 -0.58 -10.31 13.31
CA THR A 273 -1.78 -10.86 13.95
C THR A 273 -2.83 -9.76 13.99
N PHE A 274 -4.06 -10.06 13.55
CA PHE A 274 -5.10 -9.06 13.44
C PHE A 274 -6.47 -9.56 13.89
N ALA A 275 -7.32 -8.60 14.26
CA ALA A 275 -8.76 -8.76 14.37
C ALA A 275 -9.46 -7.67 13.56
N ALA A 276 -10.58 -8.01 12.93
CA ALA A 276 -11.41 -7.10 12.18
C ALA A 276 -12.89 -7.32 12.50
N PHE A 277 -13.63 -6.24 12.48
CA PHE A 277 -15.05 -6.20 12.81
C PHE A 277 -15.78 -5.43 11.72
N LYS A 278 -16.94 -5.95 11.32
CA LYS A 278 -17.86 -5.27 10.42
C LYS A 278 -19.27 -5.41 10.96
N ALA A 279 -20.01 -4.31 10.96
CA ALA A 279 -21.44 -4.30 11.28
C ALA A 279 -22.19 -3.57 10.18
N GLN A 280 -23.30 -4.15 9.77
CA GLN A 280 -24.17 -3.63 8.72
C GLN A 280 -25.63 -3.69 9.17
N ASN A 281 -26.38 -2.64 8.92
CA ASN A 281 -27.79 -2.57 9.30
C ASN A 281 -28.57 -1.73 8.28
N LYS A 282 -29.59 -2.35 7.67
CA LYS A 282 -30.59 -1.69 6.84
C LYS A 282 -31.80 -1.36 7.72
N LEU A 283 -31.95 -0.07 8.01
CA LEU A 283 -33.01 0.47 8.85
C LEU A 283 -34.29 0.68 8.02
N LYS A 284 -35.42 0.78 8.73
CA LYS A 284 -36.68 1.25 8.13
C LYS A 284 -36.42 2.66 7.57
N ASN A 285 -36.93 2.94 6.36
CA ASN A 285 -36.72 4.17 5.57
C ASN A 285 -35.52 4.15 4.60
N ASN A 286 -35.05 2.98 4.13
CA ASN A 286 -33.97 2.88 3.13
C ASN A 286 -32.63 3.50 3.57
N LEU A 287 -32.39 3.56 4.87
CA LEU A 287 -31.11 3.96 5.46
C LEU A 287 -30.26 2.73 5.73
N THR A 288 -29.07 2.67 5.15
CA THR A 288 -28.06 1.64 5.41
C THR A 288 -26.91 2.24 6.20
N LEU A 289 -26.52 1.59 7.30
CA LEU A 289 -25.35 1.93 8.08
C LEU A 289 -24.34 0.78 8.00
N THR A 290 -23.08 1.10 7.70
CA THR A 290 -21.97 0.15 7.66
C THR A 290 -20.81 0.68 8.48
N GLY A 291 -20.34 -0.11 9.44
CA GLY A 291 -19.12 0.14 10.20
C GLY A 291 -18.09 -0.94 9.95
N ILE A 292 -16.83 -0.54 9.73
CA ILE A 292 -15.68 -1.44 9.58
C ILE A 292 -14.58 -0.95 10.53
N ALA A 293 -13.95 -1.86 11.26
CA ALA A 293 -12.78 -1.56 12.07
C ALA A 293 -11.79 -2.71 12.03
N SER A 294 -10.50 -2.42 12.09
CA SER A 294 -9.47 -3.44 12.26
C SER A 294 -8.36 -2.98 13.18
N LEU A 295 -7.76 -3.95 13.86
CA LEU A 295 -6.62 -3.79 14.75
C LEU A 295 -5.59 -4.86 14.42
N ALA A 296 -4.31 -4.51 14.45
CA ALA A 296 -3.24 -5.44 14.16
C ALA A 296 -1.99 -5.16 15.00
N LYS A 297 -1.20 -6.22 15.20
CA LYS A 297 0.19 -6.15 15.68
C LYS A 297 1.07 -6.84 14.66
N THR A 298 2.11 -6.15 14.21
CA THR A 298 3.10 -6.65 13.25
C THR A 298 4.50 -6.64 13.85
N ASP A 299 5.25 -7.71 13.63
CA ASP A 299 6.67 -7.84 13.95
C ASP A 299 7.41 -8.27 12.67
N MET A 300 8.58 -7.68 12.41
CA MET A 300 9.38 -7.93 11.21
C MET A 300 10.78 -8.41 11.58
N THR A 301 11.20 -9.50 10.94
CA THR A 301 12.54 -10.07 11.09
C THR A 301 13.60 -9.27 10.32
N GLU A 302 14.87 -9.53 10.63
CA GLU A 302 15.99 -8.91 9.94
C GLU A 302 16.02 -9.26 8.43
N PRO A 303 16.07 -8.24 7.55
CA PRO A 303 16.44 -8.40 6.15
C PRO A 303 17.91 -8.80 5.97
N SER A 304 18.24 -9.43 4.84
CA SER A 304 19.63 -9.69 4.46
C SER A 304 20.32 -8.40 3.96
N GLU A 305 21.53 -8.14 4.44
CA GLU A 305 22.40 -7.06 3.93
C GLU A 305 21.71 -5.68 3.93
N SER A 306 21.12 -5.26 5.06
CA SER A 306 20.34 -4.03 5.17
C SER A 306 20.74 -3.15 6.35
N PHE A 307 20.47 -1.85 6.21
CA PHE A 307 20.45 -0.90 7.32
C PHE A 307 19.17 -0.97 8.14
N ILE A 308 18.14 -1.65 7.66
CA ILE A 308 16.97 -1.97 8.49
C ILE A 308 17.30 -3.27 9.23
N ASN A 309 17.28 -3.26 10.56
CA ASN A 309 17.52 -4.47 11.36
C ASN A 309 16.24 -5.23 11.67
N SER A 310 15.17 -4.56 12.10
CA SER A 310 13.89 -5.20 12.45
C SER A 310 12.83 -4.15 12.75
N ALA A 311 11.58 -4.58 12.90
CA ALA A 311 10.54 -3.77 13.51
C ALA A 311 9.76 -4.59 14.54
N SER A 312 9.48 -3.99 15.69
CA SER A 312 8.88 -4.68 16.83
C SER A 312 7.63 -3.95 17.31
N ASN A 313 6.65 -4.74 17.76
CA ASN A 313 5.44 -4.27 18.42
C ASN A 313 4.69 -3.18 17.64
N VAL A 314 4.66 -3.30 16.31
CA VAL A 314 4.02 -2.33 15.41
C VAL A 314 2.51 -2.53 15.48
N LYS A 315 1.83 -1.70 16.28
CA LYS A 315 0.38 -1.75 16.45
C LYS A 315 -0.28 -0.81 15.45
N SER A 316 -1.21 -1.30 14.64
CA SER A 316 -1.95 -0.48 13.67
C SER A 316 -3.47 -0.65 13.76
N SER A 317 -4.20 0.33 13.24
CA SER A 317 -5.67 0.32 13.23
C SER A 317 -6.27 1.07 12.05
N SER A 318 -7.43 0.64 11.56
CA SER A 318 -8.30 1.41 10.67
C SER A 318 -9.74 1.43 11.19
N VAL A 319 -10.50 2.44 10.79
CA VAL A 319 -11.94 2.55 11.09
C VAL A 319 -12.66 3.25 9.94
N SER A 320 -13.88 2.83 9.63
CA SER A 320 -14.72 3.43 8.59
C SER A 320 -16.18 3.33 8.99
N LEU A 321 -16.91 4.43 8.81
CA LEU A 321 -18.35 4.52 9.01
C LEU A 321 -18.96 5.06 7.71
N ILE A 322 -19.95 4.37 7.18
CA ILE A 322 -20.67 4.72 5.96
C ILE A 322 -22.17 4.73 6.27
N ALA A 323 -22.85 5.79 5.84
CA ALA A 323 -24.29 5.89 5.86
C ALA A 323 -24.80 6.20 4.45
N THR A 324 -25.70 5.37 3.93
CA THR A 324 -26.36 5.58 2.64
C THR A 324 -27.86 5.68 2.86
N GLN A 325 -28.46 6.78 2.44
CA GLN A 325 -29.90 7.01 2.42
C GLN A 325 -30.39 6.97 0.97
N LYS A 326 -31.31 6.07 0.65
CA LYS A 326 -31.95 6.02 -0.68
C LYS A 326 -33.35 6.59 -0.66
N ASN A 327 -33.84 7.00 -1.82
CA ASN A 327 -35.20 7.47 -2.06
C ASN A 327 -35.60 8.64 -1.13
N ILE A 328 -34.76 9.67 -1.05
CA ILE A 328 -35.07 10.93 -0.34
C ILE A 328 -36.11 11.73 -1.14
N MET A 329 -35.88 11.86 -2.45
CA MET A 329 -36.75 12.59 -3.39
C MET A 329 -37.25 11.69 -4.53
N GLY A 330 -37.16 10.38 -4.36
CA GLY A 330 -37.42 9.37 -5.41
C GLY A 330 -36.19 9.15 -6.29
N ASP A 331 -35.89 7.87 -6.55
CA ASP A 331 -34.81 7.39 -7.42
C ASP A 331 -33.48 8.13 -7.23
N ASP A 332 -33.13 8.38 -5.96
CA ASP A 332 -31.91 9.04 -5.55
C ASP A 332 -31.21 8.32 -4.38
N SER A 333 -29.93 8.62 -4.22
CA SER A 333 -29.05 8.06 -3.19
C SER A 333 -28.09 9.11 -2.68
N LEU A 334 -28.04 9.27 -1.36
CA LEU A 334 -27.14 10.15 -0.64
C LEU A 334 -26.27 9.32 0.30
N GLN A 335 -24.97 9.44 0.16
CA GLN A 335 -24.00 8.73 0.99
C GLN A 335 -23.06 9.70 1.71
N PHE A 336 -22.86 9.44 2.99
CA PHE A 336 -21.81 10.04 3.81
C PHE A 336 -20.85 8.96 4.29
N SER A 337 -19.56 9.26 4.29
CA SER A 337 -18.54 8.39 4.89
C SER A 337 -17.52 9.18 5.69
N VAL A 338 -17.07 8.57 6.78
CA VAL A 338 -15.92 9.03 7.56
C VAL A 338 -15.00 7.84 7.76
N SER A 339 -13.74 7.96 7.34
CA SER A 339 -12.78 6.89 7.48
C SER A 339 -11.41 7.38 7.92
N GLN A 340 -10.77 6.55 8.73
CA GLN A 340 -9.34 6.59 8.97
C GLN A 340 -8.73 5.36 8.30
N PRO A 341 -7.89 5.56 7.26
CA PRO A 341 -7.05 4.49 6.73
C PRO A 341 -6.18 3.84 7.82
N ASN A 342 -5.59 2.68 7.51
CA ASN A 342 -4.72 2.01 8.47
C ASN A 342 -3.59 2.95 8.92
N ARG A 343 -3.46 3.12 10.24
CA ARG A 343 -2.49 4.00 10.90
C ARG A 343 -1.69 3.22 11.91
N VAL A 344 -0.38 3.37 11.93
CA VAL A 344 0.46 2.88 13.03
C VAL A 344 0.26 3.75 14.27
N ASN A 345 -0.03 3.12 15.41
CA ASN A 345 -0.31 3.78 16.68
C ASN A 345 0.86 3.69 17.65
N ASN A 346 1.68 2.65 17.52
CA ASN A 346 2.85 2.38 18.35
C ASN A 346 3.77 1.39 17.64
N GLY A 347 5.03 1.33 18.05
CA GLY A 347 6.02 0.38 17.56
C GLY A 347 7.36 1.06 17.30
N GLU A 348 8.39 0.25 17.11
CA GLU A 348 9.74 0.73 16.84
C GLU A 348 10.34 0.00 15.64
N MET A 349 11.22 0.69 14.91
CA MET A 349 12.06 0.09 13.89
C MET A 349 13.52 0.30 14.30
N SER A 350 14.29 -0.78 14.31
CA SER A 350 15.73 -0.71 14.54
C SER A 350 16.43 -0.43 13.23
N ILE A 351 17.17 0.68 13.18
CA ILE A 351 17.97 1.13 12.05
C ILE A 351 19.45 1.07 12.43
N ARG A 352 20.26 0.60 11.51
CA ARG A 352 21.71 0.54 11.58
C ARG A 352 22.30 1.81 10.98
N LEU A 353 23.23 2.41 11.69
CA LEU A 353 23.95 3.62 11.29
C LEU A 353 25.42 3.24 11.11
N SER A 354 25.99 3.46 9.93
CA SER A 354 27.42 3.27 9.68
C SER A 354 28.23 4.30 10.47
N ASN A 355 29.31 3.86 11.11
CA ASN A 355 30.35 4.76 11.59
C ASN A 355 31.35 5.04 10.45
N LEU A 356 32.25 6.01 10.67
CA LEU A 356 33.39 6.22 9.79
C LEU A 356 34.29 4.98 9.83
N ALA A 357 34.81 4.58 8.68
CA ALA A 357 35.73 3.45 8.57
C ALA A 357 37.04 3.75 9.30
N GLU A 358 37.60 2.72 9.91
CA GLU A 358 38.94 2.77 10.48
C GLU A 358 40.01 2.80 9.36
N SER A 359 41.26 3.08 9.71
CA SER A 359 42.36 3.17 8.73
C SER A 359 42.62 1.87 7.96
N ASP A 360 42.22 0.72 8.51
CA ASP A 360 42.30 -0.58 7.84
C ASP A 360 41.11 -0.86 6.91
N GLY A 361 40.16 0.07 6.81
CA GLY A 361 38.95 -0.05 6.01
C GLY A 361 37.82 -0.82 6.68
N SER A 362 37.95 -1.20 7.96
CA SER A 362 36.87 -1.82 8.72
C SER A 362 35.78 -0.81 9.09
N ILE A 363 34.51 -1.25 9.05
CA ILE A 363 33.33 -0.44 9.36
C ILE A 363 32.63 -1.05 10.56
N SER A 364 32.39 -0.23 11.58
CA SER A 364 31.50 -0.56 12.68
C SER A 364 30.13 0.10 12.50
N TYR A 365 29.13 -0.45 13.17
CA TYR A 365 27.77 0.06 13.15
C TYR A 365 27.23 0.28 14.54
N ARG A 366 26.37 1.27 14.69
CA ARG A 366 25.51 1.43 15.85
C ARG A 366 24.05 1.28 15.45
N ASN A 367 23.22 0.85 16.38
CA ASN A 367 21.78 0.72 16.16
C ASN A 367 21.04 1.84 16.89
N THR A 368 20.03 2.40 16.23
CA THR A 368 19.05 3.32 16.82
C THR A 368 17.65 2.76 16.64
N ASN A 369 16.76 2.98 17.59
CA ASN A 369 15.36 2.59 17.49
C ASN A 369 14.52 3.83 17.23
N ILE A 370 13.86 3.86 16.08
CA ILE A 370 12.97 4.96 15.70
C ILE A 370 11.52 4.63 16.04
N ASN A 371 10.79 5.62 16.56
CA ASN A 371 9.36 5.48 16.85
C ASN A 371 8.53 5.51 15.54
N LEU A 372 7.65 4.53 15.36
CA LEU A 372 6.83 4.38 14.16
C LEU A 372 5.46 5.07 14.24
N LYS A 373 5.18 5.82 15.30
CA LYS A 373 3.94 6.60 15.43
C LYS A 373 4.05 7.91 14.62
N PRO A 374 3.20 8.12 13.59
CA PRO A 374 3.18 9.38 12.85
C PRO A 374 2.62 10.52 13.69
N THR A 375 2.92 11.75 13.27
CA THR A 375 2.53 12.99 13.96
C THR A 375 1.03 13.25 13.97
N GLY A 376 0.35 12.99 12.85
CA GLY A 376 -1.06 13.28 12.63
C GLY A 376 -1.94 12.04 12.56
N ARG A 377 -3.20 12.26 12.19
CA ARG A 377 -4.20 11.22 11.94
C ARG A 377 -5.05 11.60 10.74
N GLN A 378 -4.74 10.99 9.59
CA GLN A 378 -5.54 11.12 8.38
C GLN A 378 -7.01 10.76 8.63
N MET A 379 -7.89 11.70 8.27
CA MET A 379 -9.34 11.47 8.20
C MET A 379 -9.83 11.83 6.81
N VAL A 380 -10.59 10.92 6.21
CA VAL A 380 -11.23 11.09 4.90
C VAL A 380 -12.73 11.19 5.11
N TYR A 381 -13.31 12.27 4.60
CA TYR A 381 -14.73 12.54 4.62
C TYR A 381 -15.27 12.46 3.19
N GLY A 382 -16.26 11.60 2.96
CA GLY A 382 -16.87 11.41 1.66
C GLY A 382 -18.34 11.86 1.65
N LEU A 383 -18.71 12.55 0.59
CA LEU A 383 -20.09 12.89 0.24
C LEU A 383 -20.35 12.44 -1.19
N THR A 384 -21.37 11.60 -1.39
CA THR A 384 -21.81 11.20 -2.73
C THR A 384 -23.32 11.43 -2.83
N TYR A 385 -23.75 12.05 -3.92
CA TYR A 385 -25.16 12.14 -4.27
C TYR A 385 -25.35 11.65 -5.70
N ARG A 386 -26.36 10.81 -5.91
CA ARG A 386 -26.75 10.34 -7.23
C ARG A 386 -28.26 10.42 -7.37
N LYS A 387 -28.73 10.79 -8.55
CA LYS A 387 -30.14 10.76 -8.92
C LYS A 387 -30.32 10.27 -10.35
N ASP A 388 -31.25 9.35 -10.53
CA ASP A 388 -31.75 8.96 -11.83
C ASP A 388 -33.06 9.73 -12.05
N LEU A 389 -33.10 10.60 -13.06
CA LEU A 389 -34.29 11.41 -13.39
C LEU A 389 -35.30 10.61 -14.21
N ASP A 390 -34.81 9.75 -15.09
CA ASP A 390 -35.54 8.74 -15.83
C ASP A 390 -34.56 7.60 -16.25
N ASP A 391 -35.06 6.62 -17.00
CA ASP A 391 -34.25 5.48 -17.46
C ASP A 391 -33.06 5.90 -18.34
N GLY A 392 -33.14 7.04 -19.02
CA GLY A 392 -32.08 7.59 -19.87
C GLY A 392 -31.18 8.61 -19.16
N ILE A 393 -31.67 9.31 -18.13
CA ILE A 393 -30.99 10.48 -17.56
C ILE A 393 -30.62 10.21 -16.11
N GLY A 394 -29.33 10.33 -15.79
CA GLY A 394 -28.85 10.25 -14.43
C GLY A 394 -27.67 11.17 -14.19
N PHE A 395 -27.50 11.62 -12.95
CA PHE A 395 -26.34 12.40 -12.56
C PHE A 395 -25.78 11.95 -11.22
N SER A 396 -24.49 12.15 -11.04
CA SER A 396 -23.78 11.82 -9.80
C SER A 396 -22.77 12.90 -9.47
N VAL A 397 -22.67 13.25 -8.20
CA VAL A 397 -21.66 14.15 -7.66
C VAL A 397 -20.99 13.44 -6.50
N LYS A 398 -19.66 13.50 -6.45
CA LYS A 398 -18.88 12.94 -5.35
C LYS A 398 -17.82 13.93 -4.91
N HIS A 399 -17.66 14.10 -3.61
CA HIS A 399 -16.66 14.96 -3.01
C HIS A 399 -15.95 14.22 -1.88
N LEU A 400 -14.61 14.27 -1.89
CA LEU A 400 -13.75 13.76 -0.84
C LEU A 400 -12.94 14.90 -0.25
N LEU A 401 -12.90 14.95 1.08
CA LEU A 401 -12.08 15.86 1.86
C LEU A 401 -11.13 15.04 2.74
N THR A 402 -9.83 15.26 2.61
CA THR A 402 -8.81 14.53 3.38
C THR A 402 -7.98 15.51 4.21
N SER A 403 -8.09 15.37 5.53
CA SER A 403 -7.24 16.09 6.50
C SER A 403 -6.09 15.20 6.95
N ASN A 404 -4.95 15.80 7.34
CA ASN A 404 -3.76 15.10 7.81
C ASN A 404 -3.33 13.96 6.86
N LEU A 405 -3.27 14.24 5.55
CA LEU A 405 -2.88 13.29 4.53
C LEU A 405 -1.60 12.54 4.94
N ASN A 406 -1.62 11.22 4.79
CA ASN A 406 -0.57 10.30 5.21
C ASN A 406 -0.26 10.43 6.69
N HIS A 407 -1.26 10.65 7.53
CA HIS A 407 -1.10 10.86 8.96
C HIS A 407 -0.03 11.92 9.31
N ASN A 408 0.19 12.92 8.45
CA ASN A 408 1.09 14.04 8.73
C ASN A 408 0.26 15.24 9.21
N GLN A 409 0.54 15.74 10.41
CA GLN A 409 -0.20 16.88 10.99
C GLN A 409 -0.01 18.19 10.20
N ASP A 410 1.14 18.33 9.51
CA ASP A 410 1.50 19.53 8.75
C ASP A 410 1.09 19.45 7.28
N SER A 411 0.31 18.42 6.91
CA SER A 411 -0.15 18.27 5.53
C SER A 411 -1.33 19.17 5.22
N ASP A 412 -1.32 19.69 4.00
CA ASP A 412 -2.45 20.46 3.48
C ASP A 412 -3.72 19.62 3.36
N LEU A 413 -4.85 20.30 3.44
CA LEU A 413 -6.17 19.73 3.20
C LEU A 413 -6.30 19.32 1.73
N ALA A 414 -6.37 18.01 1.47
CA ALA A 414 -6.56 17.49 0.11
C ALA A 414 -8.05 17.33 -0.22
N ARG A 415 -8.41 17.61 -1.48
CA ARG A 415 -9.78 17.57 -2.00
C ARG A 415 -9.81 16.83 -3.33
N SER A 416 -10.85 16.01 -3.52
CA SER A 416 -11.17 15.40 -4.81
C SER A 416 -12.66 15.59 -5.08
N SER A 417 -13.02 16.10 -6.25
CA SER A 417 -14.42 16.34 -6.64
C SER A 417 -14.69 15.72 -7.99
N TYR A 418 -15.90 15.18 -8.15
CA TYR A 418 -16.37 14.56 -9.38
C TYR A 418 -17.81 14.98 -9.65
N ILE A 419 -18.11 15.18 -10.93
CA ILE A 419 -19.46 15.27 -11.47
C ILE A 419 -19.56 14.35 -12.68
N GLY A 420 -20.66 13.61 -12.78
CA GLY A 420 -20.97 12.72 -13.88
C GLY A 420 -22.41 12.85 -14.32
N LEU A 421 -22.62 12.72 -15.63
CA LEU A 421 -23.90 12.79 -16.31
C LEU A 421 -24.03 11.60 -17.25
N ARG A 422 -25.20 10.97 -17.26
CA ARG A 422 -25.62 9.99 -18.26
C ARG A 422 -26.83 10.54 -19.01
N TYR A 423 -26.79 10.45 -20.33
CA TYR A 423 -27.92 10.67 -21.22
C TYR A 423 -27.99 9.53 -22.25
N LYS A 424 -28.90 8.58 -22.03
CA LYS A 424 -28.98 7.32 -22.75
C LYS A 424 -27.63 6.60 -22.74
N ASP A 425 -27.09 6.31 -23.91
CA ASP A 425 -25.81 5.62 -24.12
C ASP A 425 -24.58 6.51 -23.92
N LEU A 426 -24.79 7.82 -23.75
CA LEU A 426 -23.71 8.79 -23.57
C LEU A 426 -23.47 9.06 -22.09
N LYS A 427 -22.21 9.01 -21.66
CA LYS A 427 -21.79 9.48 -20.34
C LYS A 427 -20.65 10.46 -20.44
N LEU A 428 -20.70 11.49 -19.60
CA LEU A 428 -19.69 12.52 -19.45
C LEU A 428 -19.33 12.63 -17.98
N GLY A 429 -18.05 12.57 -17.66
CA GLY A 429 -17.53 12.78 -16.32
C GLY A 429 -16.43 13.81 -16.29
N TYR A 430 -16.33 14.53 -15.18
CA TYR A 430 -15.26 15.47 -14.90
C TYR A 430 -14.81 15.33 -13.44
N ASN A 431 -13.50 15.29 -13.19
CA ASN A 431 -12.95 15.32 -11.85
C ASN A 431 -11.83 16.36 -11.68
N ILE A 432 -11.67 16.85 -10.44
CA ILE A 432 -10.58 17.74 -10.02
C ILE A 432 -9.97 17.16 -8.75
N ASN A 433 -8.64 17.08 -8.71
CA ASN A 433 -7.89 16.71 -7.52
C ASN A 433 -6.96 17.85 -7.11
N SER A 434 -7.00 18.26 -5.84
CA SER A 434 -6.22 19.42 -5.38
C SER A 434 -4.73 19.12 -5.19
N GLN A 435 -4.37 17.86 -4.94
CA GLN A 435 -3.00 17.49 -4.57
C GLN A 435 -2.05 17.48 -5.77
N ASP A 436 -2.49 16.99 -6.92
CA ASP A 436 -1.71 16.95 -8.16
C ASP A 436 -2.19 17.98 -9.19
N LEU A 437 -3.14 18.85 -8.79
CA LEU A 437 -3.81 19.83 -9.64
C LEU A 437 -4.42 19.21 -10.91
N SER A 438 -4.66 17.90 -10.92
CA SER A 438 -5.18 17.19 -12.09
C SER A 438 -6.64 17.55 -12.32
N LYS A 439 -6.97 17.70 -13.61
CA LYS A 439 -8.33 17.90 -14.13
C LYS A 439 -8.51 16.89 -15.23
N ASN A 440 -9.40 15.93 -15.04
CA ASN A 440 -9.63 14.90 -16.05
C ASN A 440 -11.09 14.92 -16.49
N THR A 441 -11.28 14.59 -17.76
CA THR A 441 -12.59 14.49 -18.40
C THR A 441 -12.67 13.14 -19.08
N GLU A 442 -13.81 12.47 -18.97
CA GLU A 442 -14.06 11.20 -19.65
C GLU A 442 -15.40 11.27 -20.39
N LEU A 443 -15.38 10.83 -21.65
CA LEU A 443 -16.57 10.67 -22.49
C LEU A 443 -16.65 9.20 -22.90
N SER A 444 -17.79 8.57 -22.64
CA SER A 444 -18.03 7.18 -23.07
C SER A 444 -19.35 7.08 -23.81
N PHE A 445 -19.38 6.27 -24.87
CA PHE A 445 -20.58 6.01 -25.67
C PHE A 445 -20.70 4.51 -25.92
N ASN A 446 -21.79 3.88 -25.46
CA ASN A 446 -22.04 2.45 -25.64
C ASN A 446 -23.30 2.21 -26.46
N ARG A 447 -23.15 2.00 -27.78
CA ARG A 447 -24.27 1.58 -28.63
C ARG A 447 -24.33 0.05 -28.66
N LEU A 448 -25.38 -0.54 -28.09
CA LEU A 448 -25.74 -1.93 -28.38
C LEU A 448 -26.21 -1.99 -29.84
N PHE A 449 -25.51 -2.77 -30.67
CA PHE A 449 -25.93 -3.09 -32.04
C PHE A 449 -26.91 -4.26 -32.05
#